data_AF-A0AAW0FVC1-F1
#
_entry.id   AF-A0AAW0FVC1-F1
#
_cell.length_a   1.000
_cell.length_b   1.000
_cell.length_c   1.000
_cell.angle_alpha   90.00
_cell.angle_beta   90.00
_cell.angle_gamma   90.00
#
_symmetry.space_group_name_H-M   'P 1'
#
loop_
_entity.id
_entity.type
_entity.pdbx_description
1 polymer ?
#
loop_
_entity_poly.entity_id
_entity_poly.type
_entity_poly.pdbx_seq_one_letter_code
_entity_poly.pdbx_strand_id
1 'polypeptide(L)'
;MATHALHVLDKTDYIYVMDNGVIVEQGTYRELMNDNGLFSRIIDEYGSQEKVEEKSEAEITVTEGKLAAGVPENSEAKKVQAALMQAEERLTGSVASGVYLRYFRYAGGAVLLPSVIALLAAYQGATVANNLFLGFWTSQSIHGFSQGDYMGTYAGLGVGIAVFSFILSFSMSIITIRAGLRLFRTALFSVLRSPISFFDTTYAYGPNHVKVVKRSRYVGY
;
A
#
# COMPACT_ATOMS: atom_id res chain seq x y z
N MET A 1 15.55 36.50 -17.92
CA MET A 1 15.83 35.25 -17.20
C MET A 1 16.74 35.61 -16.03
N ALA A 2 16.46 35.18 -14.81
CA ALA A 2 17.36 35.33 -13.67
C ALA A 2 17.97 33.96 -13.37
N THR A 3 19.30 33.87 -13.33
CA THR A 3 20.02 32.60 -13.15
C THR A 3 21.16 32.78 -12.15
N HIS A 4 21.37 31.78 -11.30
CA HIS A 4 22.55 31.67 -10.44
C HIS A 4 23.66 30.83 -11.11
N ALA A 5 23.34 30.14 -12.21
CA ALA A 5 24.29 29.32 -12.95
C ALA A 5 25.21 30.21 -13.79
N LEU A 6 26.48 30.32 -13.40
CA LEU A 6 27.43 31.27 -13.98
C LEU A 6 27.93 30.81 -15.35
N HIS A 7 27.92 29.50 -15.61
CA HIS A 7 28.36 28.89 -16.87
C HIS A 7 27.52 29.25 -18.11
N VAL A 8 26.34 29.86 -17.95
CA VAL A 8 25.47 30.27 -19.07
C VAL A 8 25.72 31.73 -19.47
N LEU A 9 26.39 32.51 -18.61
CA LEU A 9 26.57 33.94 -18.78
C LEU A 9 27.53 34.30 -19.93
N ASP A 10 28.37 33.37 -20.37
CA ASP A 10 29.24 33.53 -21.54
C ASP A 10 28.48 33.49 -22.88
N LYS A 11 27.26 32.94 -22.87
CA LYS A 11 26.37 32.80 -24.04
C LYS A 11 25.28 33.86 -24.11
N THR A 12 25.24 34.80 -23.17
CA THR A 12 24.23 35.87 -23.14
C THR A 12 24.71 37.13 -23.85
N ASP A 13 23.83 37.74 -24.64
CA ASP A 13 24.14 38.95 -25.43
C ASP A 13 24.33 40.20 -24.54
N TYR A 14 23.60 40.29 -23.43
CA TYR A 14 23.64 41.44 -22.54
C TYR A 14 23.30 41.05 -21.10
N ILE A 15 24.09 41.55 -20.15
CA ILE A 15 24.03 41.20 -18.73
C ILE A 15 23.72 42.45 -17.92
N TYR A 16 22.81 42.31 -16.95
CA TYR A 16 22.53 43.33 -15.92
C TYR A 16 22.89 42.76 -14.56
N VAL A 17 23.77 43.44 -13.84
CA VAL A 17 24.21 43.06 -12.50
C VAL A 17 23.48 43.94 -11.50
N MET A 18 22.84 43.30 -10.53
CA MET A 18 22.04 43.97 -9.51
C MET A 18 22.61 43.69 -8.13
N ASP A 19 22.76 44.73 -7.33
CA ASP A 19 23.09 44.63 -5.92
C ASP A 19 22.09 45.47 -5.10
N ASN A 20 21.58 44.90 -4.01
CA ASN A 20 20.60 45.55 -3.12
C ASN A 20 19.39 46.18 -3.83
N GLY A 21 18.94 45.57 -4.93
CA GLY A 21 17.78 46.03 -5.70
C GLY A 21 18.05 47.18 -6.67
N VAL A 22 19.31 47.55 -6.90
CA VAL A 22 19.73 48.58 -7.85
C VAL A 22 20.67 47.98 -8.90
N ILE A 23 20.55 48.41 -10.16
CA ILE A 23 21.47 48.00 -11.23
C ILE A 23 22.82 48.69 -11.00
N VAL A 24 23.84 47.89 -10.73
CA VAL A 24 25.20 48.36 -10.44
C VAL A 24 26.07 48.37 -11.70
N GLU A 25 25.94 47.37 -12.57
CA GLU A 25 26.71 47.24 -13.81
C GLU A 25 25.83 46.65 -14.92
N GLN A 26 26.10 47.03 -16.17
CA GLN A 26 25.37 46.52 -17.33
C GLN A 26 26.27 46.53 -18.57
N GLY A 27 26.22 45.49 -19.39
CA GLY A 27 27.07 45.39 -20.58
C GLY A 27 27.16 43.98 -21.14
N THR A 28 28.03 43.80 -22.13
CA THR A 28 28.38 42.47 -22.62
C THR A 28 29.33 41.76 -21.67
N TYR A 29 29.39 40.42 -21.71
CA TYR A 29 30.28 39.64 -20.84
C TYR A 29 31.74 40.11 -20.88
N ARG A 30 32.25 40.46 -22.06
CA ARG A 30 33.64 40.90 -22.25
C ARG A 30 33.91 42.28 -21.65
N GLU A 31 32.96 43.20 -21.76
CA GLU A 31 33.09 44.54 -21.18
C GLU A 31 33.12 44.45 -19.65
N LEU A 32 32.16 43.73 -19.06
CA LEU A 32 32.08 43.55 -17.61
C LEU A 32 33.27 42.78 -17.01
N MET A 33 33.89 41.88 -17.78
CA MET A 33 35.09 41.17 -17.34
C MET A 33 36.35 42.05 -17.41
N ASN A 34 36.42 43.01 -18.35
CA ASN A 34 37.55 43.91 -18.50
C ASN A 34 37.51 45.09 -17.51
N ASP A 35 36.32 45.51 -17.10
CA ASP A 35 36.11 46.66 -16.22
C ASP A 35 36.51 46.40 -14.75
N ASN A 36 36.90 45.15 -14.41
CA ASN A 36 37.28 44.72 -13.04
C ASN A 36 36.25 45.11 -11.96
N GLY A 37 34.98 45.09 -12.35
CA GLY A 37 33.84 45.46 -11.53
C GLY A 37 33.40 44.39 -10.53
N LEU A 38 32.19 44.57 -10.00
CA LEU A 38 31.53 43.61 -9.13
C LEU A 38 31.27 42.30 -9.86
N PHE A 39 30.96 42.36 -11.17
CA PHE A 39 30.75 41.17 -11.99
C PHE A 39 31.97 40.25 -12.06
N SER A 40 33.16 40.78 -12.36
CA SER A 40 34.37 39.98 -12.52
C SER A 40 34.78 39.28 -11.22
N ARG A 41 34.58 39.94 -10.07
CA ARG A 41 34.83 39.36 -8.74
C ARG A 41 33.93 38.16 -8.46
N ILE A 42 32.65 38.25 -8.80
CA ILE A 42 31.70 37.13 -8.64
C ILE A 42 32.11 35.96 -9.53
N ILE A 43 32.50 36.24 -10.78
CA ILE A 43 32.94 35.18 -11.72
C ILE A 43 34.24 34.51 -11.24
N ASP A 44 35.20 35.25 -10.69
CA ASP A 44 36.44 34.68 -10.16
C ASP A 44 36.20 33.86 -8.88
N GLU A 45 35.35 34.35 -7.97
CA GLU A 45 35.04 33.71 -6.69
C GLU A 45 34.21 32.43 -6.85
N TYR A 46 33.19 32.45 -7.71
CA TYR A 46 32.23 31.35 -7.84
C TYR A 46 32.39 30.54 -9.14
N GLY A 47 32.94 31.12 -10.20
CA GLY A 47 33.22 30.40 -11.45
C GLY A 47 34.35 29.37 -11.32
N SER A 48 35.19 29.50 -10.29
CA SER A 48 36.18 28.49 -9.90
C SER A 48 35.57 27.36 -9.05
N GLN A 49 34.52 27.64 -8.27
CA GLN A 49 33.81 26.63 -7.48
C GLN A 49 32.90 25.74 -8.34
N GLU A 50 32.12 26.31 -9.28
CA GLU A 50 31.30 25.52 -10.23
C GLU A 50 32.17 24.62 -11.14
N LYS A 51 33.36 25.06 -11.57
CA LYS A 51 34.27 24.22 -12.36
C LYS A 51 34.85 23.03 -11.60
N VAL A 52 34.93 23.11 -10.26
CA VAL A 52 35.41 22.01 -9.40
C VAL A 52 34.26 21.04 -9.12
N GLU A 53 33.03 21.53 -8.93
CA GLU A 53 31.83 20.69 -8.82
C GLU A 53 31.49 19.98 -10.14
N GLU A 54 31.55 20.67 -11.29
CA GLU A 54 31.33 20.04 -12.60
C GLU A 54 32.46 19.08 -12.99
N LYS A 55 33.72 19.25 -12.57
CA LYS A 55 34.74 18.21 -12.78
C LYS A 55 34.48 16.95 -11.96
N SER A 56 33.75 17.08 -10.84
CA SER A 56 33.29 15.94 -10.04
C SER A 56 32.03 15.27 -10.63
N GLU A 57 31.21 15.99 -11.41
CA GLU A 57 29.96 15.48 -11.99
C GLU A 57 30.07 15.12 -13.49
N ALA A 58 30.99 15.72 -14.25
CA ALA A 58 31.21 15.47 -15.68
C ALA A 58 32.10 14.24 -15.97
N GLU A 59 32.65 13.58 -14.95
CA GLU A 59 33.17 12.21 -15.12
C GLU A 59 32.02 11.17 -15.16
N ILE A 60 30.78 11.60 -14.92
CA ILE A 60 29.58 10.76 -14.90
C ILE A 60 28.55 11.31 -15.89
N THR A 61 28.88 11.50 -17.16
CA THR A 61 27.88 11.37 -18.24
C THR A 61 28.55 11.40 -19.62
N VAL A 62 28.04 10.54 -20.51
CA VAL A 62 28.40 10.34 -21.92
C VAL A 62 29.51 9.31 -22.19
N THR A 63 29.15 8.02 -22.19
CA THR A 63 29.35 7.18 -23.39
C THR A 63 28.39 5.99 -23.44
N GLU A 64 27.20 6.17 -24.03
CA GLU A 64 26.56 5.07 -24.76
C GLU A 64 26.75 5.34 -26.25
N GLY A 65 27.63 4.55 -26.88
CA GLY A 65 28.07 4.80 -28.24
C GLY A 65 28.99 3.74 -28.86
N LYS A 66 28.71 2.46 -28.60
CA LYS A 66 29.07 1.29 -29.43
C LYS A 66 30.53 0.75 -29.42
N LEU A 67 30.56 -0.57 -29.18
CA LEU A 67 31.52 -1.61 -29.59
C LEU A 67 32.74 -1.92 -28.71
N ALA A 68 32.54 -3.03 -27.98
CA ALA A 68 33.48 -4.12 -27.72
C ALA A 68 34.52 -3.97 -26.59
N ALA A 69 34.44 -4.95 -25.70
CA ALA A 69 35.47 -5.44 -24.77
C ALA A 69 35.74 -4.63 -23.47
N GLY A 70 34.95 -4.98 -22.44
CA GLY A 70 35.48 -5.49 -21.16
C GLY A 70 36.11 -4.49 -20.17
N VAL A 71 35.29 -3.91 -19.29
CA VAL A 71 35.66 -3.41 -17.93
C VAL A 71 34.42 -3.57 -17.03
N PRO A 72 34.54 -3.99 -15.75
CA PRO A 72 33.41 -4.49 -14.96
C PRO A 72 32.48 -3.36 -14.50
N GLU A 73 31.27 -3.36 -15.04
CA GLU A 73 30.13 -2.57 -14.57
C GLU A 73 29.79 -2.97 -13.13
N ASN A 74 29.62 -1.99 -12.25
CA ASN A 74 29.34 -2.10 -10.81
C ASN A 74 28.16 -3.07 -10.53
N SER A 75 28.50 -4.35 -10.38
CA SER A 75 27.60 -5.45 -10.06
C SER A 75 26.92 -5.27 -8.71
N GLU A 76 27.50 -4.47 -7.80
CA GLU A 76 27.02 -4.30 -6.44
C GLU A 76 25.82 -3.37 -6.36
N ALA A 77 25.81 -2.22 -7.05
CA ALA A 77 24.67 -1.30 -7.02
C ALA A 77 23.38 -1.92 -7.59
N LYS A 78 23.49 -2.66 -8.69
CA LYS A 78 22.35 -3.38 -9.31
C LYS A 78 21.90 -4.60 -8.49
N LYS A 79 22.84 -5.27 -7.80
CA LYS A 79 22.52 -6.34 -6.83
C LYS A 79 21.83 -5.78 -5.58
N VAL A 80 22.25 -4.62 -5.08
CA VAL A 80 21.63 -3.99 -3.91
C VAL A 80 20.19 -3.57 -4.23
N GLN A 81 19.93 -2.95 -5.39
CA GLN A 81 18.57 -2.58 -5.78
C GLN A 81 17.67 -3.80 -6.05
N ALA A 82 18.20 -4.86 -6.68
CA ALA A 82 17.46 -6.11 -6.87
C ALA A 82 17.28 -6.93 -5.58
N ALA A 83 18.18 -6.80 -4.60
CA ALA A 83 18.08 -7.43 -3.28
C ALA A 83 17.17 -6.66 -2.30
N LEU A 84 16.96 -5.35 -2.54
CA LEU A 84 16.02 -4.52 -1.79
C LEU A 84 14.56 -4.82 -2.15
N MET A 85 14.29 -5.36 -3.34
CA MET A 85 12.94 -5.77 -3.75
C MET A 85 12.60 -7.14 -3.16
N GLN A 86 11.91 -7.13 -2.02
CA GLN A 86 11.47 -8.35 -1.36
C GLN A 86 10.30 -8.96 -2.12
N ALA A 87 10.50 -10.14 -2.73
CA ALA A 87 9.41 -10.89 -3.33
C ALA A 87 8.41 -11.30 -2.24
N GLU A 88 7.12 -11.03 -2.45
CA GLU A 88 6.06 -11.43 -1.53
C GLU A 88 6.12 -12.95 -1.32
N GLU A 89 6.48 -13.36 -0.11
CA GLU A 89 6.56 -14.77 0.25
C GLU A 89 5.15 -15.30 0.49
N ARG A 90 4.50 -15.74 -0.58
CA ARG A 90 3.20 -16.39 -0.51
C ARG A 90 3.40 -17.79 0.06
N LEU A 91 2.97 -18.00 1.30
CA LEU A 91 2.82 -19.34 1.86
C LEU A 91 1.84 -20.14 0.98
N THR A 92 2.38 -21.06 0.17
CA THR A 92 1.60 -21.97 -0.67
C THR A 92 1.48 -23.31 0.06
N GLY A 93 0.28 -23.60 0.58
CA GLY A 93 0.01 -24.82 1.33
C GLY A 93 -1.28 -24.75 2.16
N SER A 94 -1.61 -25.83 2.87
CA SER A 94 -2.75 -25.84 3.79
C SER A 94 -2.43 -25.03 5.04
N VAL A 95 -3.31 -24.12 5.42
CA VAL A 95 -3.18 -23.34 6.64
C VAL A 95 -3.43 -24.26 7.84
N ALA A 96 -2.50 -24.28 8.80
CA ALA A 96 -2.66 -25.07 10.02
C ALA A 96 -3.94 -24.65 10.78
N SER A 97 -4.71 -25.62 11.28
CA SER A 97 -5.99 -25.40 12.00
C SER A 97 -5.86 -24.40 13.17
N GLY A 98 -4.69 -24.36 13.82
CA GLY A 98 -4.38 -23.41 14.89
C GLY A 98 -4.35 -21.93 14.45
N VAL A 99 -4.12 -21.64 13.17
CA VAL A 99 -4.14 -20.28 12.62
C VAL A 99 -5.58 -19.76 12.55
N TYR A 100 -6.53 -20.61 12.15
CA TYR A 100 -7.95 -20.25 12.17
C TYR A 100 -8.41 -19.93 13.60
N LEU A 101 -8.01 -20.76 14.57
CA LEU A 101 -8.38 -20.54 15.97
C LEU A 101 -7.80 -19.23 16.55
N ARG A 102 -6.56 -18.88 16.16
CA ARG A 102 -5.95 -17.59 16.52
C ARG A 102 -6.69 -16.42 15.84
N TYR A 103 -7.00 -16.56 14.55
CA TYR A 103 -7.75 -15.55 13.81
C TYR A 103 -9.12 -15.27 14.46
N PHE A 104 -9.87 -16.32 14.82
CA PHE A 104 -11.14 -16.17 15.51
C PHE A 104 -11.01 -15.49 16.88
N ARG A 105 -9.93 -15.76 17.62
CA ARG A 105 -9.68 -15.12 18.92
C ARG A 105 -9.37 -13.62 18.77
N TYR A 106 -8.65 -13.23 17.72
CA TYR A 106 -8.29 -11.82 17.46
C TYR A 106 -9.38 -11.02 16.72
N ALA A 107 -10.19 -11.66 15.87
CA ALA A 107 -11.15 -10.96 15.00
C ALA A 107 -12.38 -10.39 15.74
N GLY A 108 -12.80 -10.99 16.85
CA GLY A 108 -14.05 -10.61 17.53
C GLY A 108 -14.05 -10.71 19.05
N GLY A 109 -12.98 -11.23 19.66
CA GLY A 109 -12.98 -11.62 21.07
C GLY A 109 -13.70 -12.96 21.30
N ALA A 110 -13.39 -13.62 22.42
CA ALA A 110 -13.86 -14.98 22.72
C ALA A 110 -15.40 -15.10 22.87
N VAL A 111 -16.11 -13.98 23.04
CA VAL A 111 -17.57 -13.95 23.31
C VAL A 111 -18.38 -13.68 22.03
N LEU A 112 -17.85 -12.95 21.05
CA LEU A 112 -18.61 -12.54 19.86
C LEU A 112 -18.85 -13.70 18.91
N LEU A 113 -17.83 -14.53 18.67
CA LEU A 113 -17.96 -15.70 17.79
C LEU A 113 -19.02 -16.70 18.27
N PRO A 114 -19.02 -17.17 19.54
CA PRO A 114 -20.06 -18.08 20.02
C PRO A 114 -21.44 -17.41 20.03
N SER A 115 -21.52 -16.10 20.27
CA SER A 115 -22.81 -15.39 20.20
C SER A 115 -23.42 -15.40 18.80
N VAL A 116 -22.62 -15.20 17.74
CA VAL A 116 -23.10 -15.23 16.36
C VAL A 116 -23.51 -16.65 15.97
N ILE A 117 -22.70 -17.65 16.33
CA ILE A 117 -23.02 -19.06 16.06
C ILE A 117 -24.32 -19.47 16.77
N ALA A 118 -24.51 -19.07 18.03
CA ALA A 118 -25.73 -19.35 18.78
C ALA A 118 -26.97 -18.71 18.14
N LEU A 119 -26.88 -17.45 17.71
CA LEU A 119 -27.97 -16.79 16.98
C LEU A 119 -28.26 -17.49 15.64
N LEU A 120 -27.22 -17.91 14.92
CA LEU A 120 -27.37 -18.63 13.65
C LEU A 120 -28.07 -19.97 13.85
N ALA A 121 -27.66 -20.71 14.88
CA ALA A 121 -28.26 -21.98 15.25
C ALA A 121 -29.73 -21.82 15.68
N ALA A 122 -30.06 -20.76 16.43
CA ALA A 122 -31.44 -20.46 16.82
C ALA A 122 -32.33 -20.14 15.60
N TYR A 123 -31.85 -19.32 14.66
CA TYR A 123 -32.55 -19.02 13.42
C TYR A 123 -32.79 -20.28 12.56
N GLN A 124 -31.76 -21.12 12.40
CA GLN A 124 -31.88 -22.38 11.67
C GLN A 124 -32.81 -23.37 12.39
N GLY A 125 -32.72 -23.46 13.72
CA GLY A 125 -33.60 -24.28 14.54
C GLY A 125 -35.06 -23.89 14.37
N ALA A 126 -35.37 -22.59 14.39
CA ALA A 126 -36.73 -22.08 14.14
C ALA A 126 -37.22 -22.43 12.72
N THR A 127 -36.34 -22.34 11.72
CA THR A 127 -36.66 -22.69 10.32
C THR A 127 -36.96 -24.19 10.18
N VAL A 128 -36.12 -25.05 10.77
CA VAL A 128 -36.32 -26.50 10.77
C VAL A 128 -37.60 -26.87 11.53
N ALA A 129 -37.84 -26.27 12.70
CA ALA A 129 -39.07 -26.49 13.46
C ALA A 129 -40.31 -26.11 12.66
N ASN A 130 -40.30 -24.97 11.95
CA ASN A 130 -41.40 -24.55 11.09
C ASN A 130 -41.66 -25.54 9.94
N ASN A 131 -40.60 -26.06 9.32
CA ASN A 131 -40.70 -27.07 8.26
C ASN A 131 -41.23 -28.41 8.79
N LEU A 132 -40.76 -28.87 9.95
CA LEU A 132 -41.26 -30.09 10.59
C LEU A 132 -42.72 -29.95 11.02
N PHE A 133 -43.10 -28.77 11.52
CA PHE A 133 -44.46 -28.47 11.93
C PHE A 133 -45.44 -28.57 10.76
N LEU A 134 -45.04 -28.18 9.54
CA LEU A 134 -45.83 -28.37 8.33
C LEU A 134 -46.13 -29.86 8.05
N GLY A 135 -45.18 -30.75 8.34
CA GLY A 135 -45.36 -32.20 8.27
C GLY A 135 -46.41 -32.71 9.26
N PHE A 136 -46.35 -32.24 10.51
CA PHE A 136 -47.36 -32.56 11.53
C PHE A 136 -48.75 -32.01 11.20
N TRP A 137 -48.82 -30.80 10.64
CA TRP A 137 -50.07 -30.22 10.18
C TRP A 137 -50.69 -31.06 9.06
N THR A 138 -49.89 -31.45 8.05
CA THR A 138 -50.37 -32.29 6.94
C THR A 138 -50.84 -33.67 7.41
N SER A 139 -50.19 -34.24 8.42
CA SER A 139 -50.56 -35.53 9.01
C SER A 139 -51.69 -35.44 10.06
N GLN A 140 -52.12 -34.24 10.46
CA GLN A 140 -53.02 -34.01 11.59
C GLN A 140 -52.66 -34.84 12.85
N SER A 141 -51.37 -34.93 13.16
CA SER A 141 -50.87 -35.88 14.17
C SER A 141 -51.18 -35.51 15.62
N ILE A 142 -51.53 -34.24 15.89
CA ILE A 142 -51.79 -33.72 17.24
C ILE A 142 -53.29 -33.85 17.54
N HIS A 143 -53.65 -34.72 18.48
CA HIS A 143 -55.02 -34.90 18.94
C HIS A 143 -55.54 -33.63 19.63
N GLY A 144 -56.70 -33.13 19.22
CA GLY A 144 -57.35 -31.95 19.81
C GLY A 144 -56.97 -30.61 19.17
N PHE A 145 -56.06 -30.58 18.19
CA PHE A 145 -55.79 -29.37 17.42
C PHE A 145 -56.84 -29.16 16.32
N SER A 146 -57.45 -27.98 16.30
CA SER A 146 -58.29 -27.54 15.18
C SER A 146 -57.44 -27.01 14.01
N GLN A 147 -58.04 -26.85 12.83
CA GLN A 147 -57.40 -26.18 11.68
C GLN A 147 -56.85 -24.79 12.05
N GLY A 148 -57.58 -24.06 12.91
CA GLY A 148 -57.18 -22.73 13.38
C GLY A 148 -55.92 -22.76 14.25
N ASP A 149 -55.76 -23.77 15.10
CA ASP A 149 -54.61 -23.91 16.00
C ASP A 149 -53.32 -24.22 15.21
N TYR A 150 -53.42 -25.03 14.15
CA TYR A 150 -52.31 -25.26 13.23
C TYR A 150 -51.90 -23.98 12.48
N MET A 151 -52.86 -23.23 11.94
CA MET A 151 -52.56 -21.96 11.26
C MET A 151 -51.95 -20.94 12.22
N GLY A 152 -52.50 -20.82 13.44
CA GLY A 152 -51.99 -19.90 14.46
C GLY A 152 -50.56 -20.22 14.88
N THR A 153 -50.27 -21.49 15.13
CA THR A 153 -48.92 -21.95 15.53
C THR A 153 -47.91 -21.77 14.39
N TYR A 154 -48.27 -22.14 13.16
CA TYR A 154 -47.40 -21.96 11.99
C TYR A 154 -47.12 -20.47 11.70
N ALA A 155 -48.15 -19.62 11.76
CA ALA A 155 -47.98 -18.18 11.63
C ALA A 155 -47.10 -17.60 12.74
N GLY A 156 -47.28 -18.05 13.99
CA GLY A 156 -46.45 -17.66 15.12
C GLY A 156 -44.98 -18.04 14.96
N LEU A 157 -44.70 -19.26 14.48
CA LEU A 157 -43.34 -19.71 14.13
C LEU A 157 -42.74 -18.86 13.00
N GLY A 158 -43.52 -18.53 11.97
CA GLY A 158 -43.11 -17.64 10.89
C GLY A 158 -42.75 -16.22 11.36
N VAL A 159 -43.56 -15.64 12.25
CA VAL A 159 -43.25 -14.36 12.90
C VAL A 159 -41.97 -14.47 13.72
N GLY A 160 -41.80 -15.57 14.47
CA GLY A 160 -40.56 -15.84 15.22
C GLY A 160 -39.33 -15.88 14.32
N ILE A 161 -39.40 -16.54 13.17
CA ILE A 161 -38.33 -16.57 12.16
C ILE A 161 -38.00 -15.16 11.67
N ALA A 162 -39.01 -14.34 11.36
CA ALA A 162 -38.82 -12.96 10.93
C ALA A 162 -38.15 -12.09 12.01
N VAL A 163 -38.52 -12.27 13.27
CA VAL A 163 -37.89 -11.56 14.39
C VAL A 163 -36.43 -11.99 14.57
N PHE A 164 -36.14 -13.29 14.56
CA PHE A 164 -34.76 -13.79 14.68
C PHE A 164 -33.88 -13.36 13.50
N SER A 165 -34.41 -13.36 12.28
CA SER A 165 -33.66 -12.92 11.09
C SER A 165 -33.35 -11.42 11.13
N PHE A 166 -34.28 -10.61 11.65
CA PHE A 166 -34.07 -9.18 11.85
C PHE A 166 -32.96 -8.91 12.89
N ILE A 167 -33.04 -9.56 14.06
CA ILE A 167 -32.03 -9.41 15.13
C ILE A 167 -30.64 -9.84 14.63
N LEU A 168 -30.57 -10.95 13.90
CA LEU A 168 -29.33 -11.44 13.30
C LEU A 168 -28.76 -10.44 12.29
N SER A 169 -29.59 -9.93 11.38
CA SER A 169 -29.19 -8.96 10.35
C SER A 169 -28.69 -7.65 10.97
N PHE A 170 -29.40 -7.15 11.98
CA PHE A 170 -29.01 -5.95 12.71
C PHE A 170 -27.68 -6.13 13.45
N SER A 171 -27.51 -7.26 14.14
CA SER A 171 -26.26 -7.60 14.84
C SER A 171 -25.08 -7.73 13.87
N MET A 172 -25.28 -8.43 12.75
CA MET A 172 -24.25 -8.59 11.71
C MET A 172 -23.86 -7.26 11.07
N SER A 173 -24.83 -6.37 10.82
CA SER A 173 -24.56 -5.03 10.29
C SER A 173 -23.63 -4.24 11.23
N ILE A 174 -23.94 -4.22 12.53
CA ILE A 174 -23.12 -3.53 13.53
C ILE A 174 -21.71 -4.15 13.63
N ILE A 175 -21.61 -5.48 13.64
CA ILE A 175 -20.32 -6.19 13.69
C ILE A 175 -19.50 -5.88 12.44
N THR A 176 -20.11 -5.89 11.26
CA THR A 176 -19.46 -5.62 9.96
C THR A 176 -18.89 -4.20 9.92
N ILE A 177 -19.68 -3.20 10.31
CA ILE A 177 -19.24 -1.80 10.33
C ILE A 177 -18.07 -1.63 11.31
N ARG A 178 -18.17 -2.22 12.52
CA ARG A 178 -17.10 -2.14 13.51
C ARG A 178 -15.82 -2.84 13.05
N ALA A 179 -15.94 -4.02 12.46
CA ALA A 179 -14.80 -4.77 11.93
C ALA A 179 -14.13 -4.01 10.78
N GLY A 180 -14.91 -3.48 9.85
CA GLY A 180 -14.43 -2.65 8.74
C GLY A 180 -13.65 -1.43 9.23
N LEU A 181 -14.20 -0.67 10.18
CA LEU A 181 -13.53 0.51 10.74
C LEU A 181 -12.24 0.15 11.50
N ARG A 182 -12.21 -0.97 12.23
CA ARG A 182 -10.99 -1.42 12.93
C ARG A 182 -9.90 -1.85 11.95
N LEU A 183 -10.25 -2.62 10.91
CA LEU A 183 -9.31 -3.06 9.89
C LEU A 183 -8.75 -1.85 9.14
N PHE A 184 -9.61 -0.94 8.70
CA PHE A 184 -9.20 0.28 8.03
C PHE A 184 -8.26 1.13 8.90
N ARG A 185 -8.63 1.37 10.17
CA ARG A 185 -7.79 2.13 11.10
C ARG A 185 -6.44 1.47 11.30
N THR A 186 -6.41 0.15 11.50
CA THR A 186 -5.16 -0.60 11.71
C THR A 186 -4.27 -0.52 10.48
N ALA A 187 -4.82 -0.73 9.29
CA ALA A 187 -4.11 -0.62 8.04
C ALA A 187 -3.57 0.80 7.83
N LEU A 188 -4.41 1.82 8.02
CA LEU A 188 -4.03 3.22 7.87
C LEU A 188 -2.86 3.60 8.79
N PHE A 189 -2.94 3.27 10.08
CA PHE A 189 -1.85 3.55 11.01
C PHE A 189 -0.59 2.73 10.72
N SER A 190 -0.74 1.49 10.25
CA SER A 190 0.40 0.66 9.87
C SER A 190 1.14 1.24 8.67
N VAL A 191 0.42 1.73 7.65
CA VAL A 191 1.00 2.35 6.45
C VAL A 191 1.60 3.72 6.76
N LEU A 192 0.92 4.56 7.55
CA LEU A 192 1.45 5.88 7.91
C LEU A 192 2.70 5.80 8.80
N ARG A 193 2.87 4.70 9.55
CA ARG A 193 4.02 4.48 10.44
C ARG A 193 5.14 3.67 9.79
N SER A 194 4.96 3.15 8.57
CA SER A 194 6.02 2.42 7.89
C SER A 194 7.14 3.38 7.42
N PRO A 195 8.41 2.99 7.52
CA PRO A 195 9.53 3.81 7.07
C PRO A 195 9.47 4.02 5.55
N ILE A 196 10.05 5.13 5.06
CA ILE A 196 10.08 5.47 3.62
C ILE A 196 10.67 4.33 2.77
N SER A 197 11.65 3.59 3.32
CA SER A 197 12.25 2.41 2.69
C SER A 197 11.25 1.28 2.35
N PHE A 198 10.10 1.20 3.03
CA PHE A 198 9.03 0.26 2.70
C PHE A 198 8.36 0.61 1.35
N PHE A 199 8.22 1.90 1.05
CA PHE A 199 7.60 2.35 -0.19
C PHE A 199 8.55 2.14 -1.38
N ASP A 200 9.85 2.40 -1.21
CA ASP A 200 10.84 2.23 -2.28
C ASP A 200 10.99 0.77 -2.75
N THR A 201 10.77 -0.19 -1.84
CA THR A 201 10.88 -1.62 -2.14
C THR A 201 9.60 -2.23 -2.73
N THR A 202 8.45 -1.54 -2.59
CA THR A 202 7.14 -2.04 -3.02
C THR A 202 6.78 -1.66 -4.47
N TYR A 203 7.24 -0.51 -5.00
CA TYR A 203 6.82 0.01 -6.32
C TYR A 203 7.65 -0.47 -7.52
N ALA A 204 8.79 -1.11 -7.33
CA ALA A 204 9.70 -1.40 -8.44
C ALA A 204 9.30 -2.61 -9.33
N TYR A 205 8.10 -3.18 -9.19
CA TYR A 205 7.65 -4.35 -9.94
C TYR A 205 7.07 -3.98 -11.34
N GLY A 206 7.96 -3.62 -12.27
CA GLY A 206 7.68 -3.54 -13.71
C GLY A 206 7.89 -4.89 -14.43
N PRO A 207 7.25 -5.13 -15.58
CA PRO A 207 6.90 -6.45 -16.09
C PRO A 207 8.07 -7.13 -16.80
N ASN A 208 8.88 -7.93 -16.10
CA ASN A 208 9.76 -8.92 -16.74
C ASN A 208 10.17 -10.01 -15.74
N HIS A 209 9.37 -11.08 -15.66
CA HIS A 209 9.70 -12.26 -14.86
C HIS A 209 10.40 -13.33 -15.69
N VAL A 210 11.73 -13.36 -15.61
CA VAL A 210 12.47 -14.63 -15.65
C VAL A 210 12.75 -15.04 -14.21
N LYS A 211 12.00 -16.04 -13.72
CA LYS A 211 12.23 -16.64 -12.40
C LYS A 211 13.42 -17.60 -12.49
N VAL A 212 14.57 -17.21 -11.92
CA VAL A 212 15.63 -18.18 -11.58
C VAL A 212 15.54 -18.47 -10.09
N VAL A 213 14.76 -19.49 -9.75
CA VAL A 213 14.70 -20.05 -8.40
C VAL A 213 15.98 -20.85 -8.18
N LYS A 214 16.94 -20.30 -7.43
CA LYS A 214 18.09 -21.06 -6.92
C LYS A 214 17.67 -21.81 -5.66
N ARG A 215 17.36 -23.09 -5.83
CA ARG A 215 17.00 -24.01 -4.75
C ARG A 215 18.26 -24.39 -3.97
N SER A 216 18.56 -23.68 -2.86
CA SER A 216 19.61 -24.10 -1.93
C SER A 216 19.07 -25.21 -1.03
N ARG A 217 19.43 -26.45 -1.35
CA ARG A 217 19.32 -27.58 -0.42
C ARG A 217 20.38 -27.36 0.67
N TYR A 218 19.95 -27.13 1.91
CA TYR A 218 20.78 -27.49 3.05
C TYR A 218 20.22 -28.74 3.72
N VAL A 219 21.10 -29.73 3.73
CA VAL A 219 21.02 -31.06 4.30
C VAL A 219 21.74 -31.01 5.65
N GLY A 220 21.22 -31.75 6.63
CA GLY A 220 21.93 -32.16 7.85
C GLY A 220 21.75 -31.20 9.04
N TYR A 221 21.46 -31.65 10.26
CA TYR A 221 21.29 -33.00 10.83
C TYR A 221 20.25 -32.90 11.96
#